data_AF-A0A175RZC0-F1
#
_entry.id   AF-A0A175RZC0-F1
#
_cell.length_a   1.000
_cell.length_b   1.000
_cell.length_c   1.000
_cell.angle_alpha   90.00
_cell.angle_beta   90.00
_cell.angle_gamma   90.00
#
_symmetry.space_group_name_H-M   'P 1'
#
loop_
_entity.id
_entity.type
_entity.pdbx_description
1 polymer ?
#
loop_
_entity_poly.entity_id
_entity_poly.type
_entity_poly.pdbx_seq_one_letter_code
_entity_poly.pdbx_strand_id
1 'polypeptide(L)'
;MSDDIEIKQSARKPIGIKYGDHKFELSGRIPPEILSARAGMSRKGLTVSQYNEEIGALVIDAFYVHVLPAEFRDVIDLEDVAAVFEAWSKKVGLGESNASEN
;
A
#
# COMPACT_ATOMS: atom_id res chain seq x y z
N MET A 1 -11.61 25.06 30.47
CA MET A 1 -11.67 25.22 29.01
C MET A 1 -10.94 24.03 28.45
N SER A 2 -11.61 23.20 27.65
CA SER A 2 -10.97 22.07 26.98
C SER A 2 -10.35 22.61 25.70
N ASP A 3 -9.04 22.49 25.55
CA ASP A 3 -8.35 22.74 24.29
C ASP A 3 -8.71 21.59 23.33
N ASP A 4 -9.72 21.80 22.49
CA ASP A 4 -10.04 20.88 21.40
C ASP A 4 -8.98 20.99 20.29
N ILE A 5 -8.31 19.87 20.01
CA ILE A 5 -7.37 19.76 18.88
C ILE A 5 -8.18 19.36 17.63
N GLU A 6 -8.39 20.30 16.70
CA GLU A 6 -9.01 20.02 15.40
C GLU A 6 -7.98 19.42 14.44
N ILE A 7 -8.07 18.11 14.18
CA ILE A 7 -7.29 17.43 13.15
C ILE A 7 -8.07 17.48 11.83
N LYS A 8 -7.64 18.31 10.88
CA LYS A 8 -8.22 18.34 9.53
C LYS A 8 -7.94 17.01 8.82
N GLN A 9 -9.00 16.28 8.50
CA GLN A 9 -8.90 15.04 7.74
C GLN A 9 -8.28 15.33 6.36
N SER A 10 -7.05 14.88 6.12
CA SER A 10 -6.51 14.82 4.76
C SER A 10 -7.29 13.78 3.97
N ALA A 11 -8.37 14.20 3.33
CA ALA A 11 -9.13 13.38 2.41
C ALA A 11 -8.30 13.17 1.13
N ARG A 12 -7.39 12.20 1.16
CA ARG A 12 -6.72 11.74 -0.05
C ARG A 12 -7.77 11.17 -0.99
N LYS A 13 -7.85 11.74 -2.20
CA LYS A 13 -8.81 11.33 -3.23
C LYS A 13 -8.52 9.89 -3.68
N PRO A 14 -9.54 9.11 -4.05
CA PRO A 14 -9.35 7.82 -4.70
C PRO A 14 -8.42 7.93 -5.91
N ILE A 15 -7.65 6.87 -6.17
CA ILE A 15 -6.71 6.81 -7.28
C ILE A 15 -7.36 5.98 -8.39
N GLY A 16 -7.74 6.65 -9.49
CA GLY A 16 -8.24 5.95 -10.67
C GLY A 16 -7.13 5.17 -11.37
N ILE A 17 -7.38 3.89 -11.64
CA ILE A 17 -6.50 3.01 -12.41
C ILE A 17 -7.24 2.47 -13.63
N LYS A 18 -6.56 2.41 -14.77
CA LYS A 18 -7.07 1.76 -15.98
C LYS A 18 -6.34 0.44 -16.15
N TYR A 19 -7.09 -0.65 -16.26
CA TYR A 19 -6.55 -1.99 -16.47
C TYR A 19 -7.34 -2.65 -17.62
N GLY A 20 -6.67 -2.90 -18.74
CA GLY A 20 -7.35 -3.25 -20.00
C GLY A 20 -8.39 -2.20 -20.40
N ASP A 21 -9.61 -2.65 -20.66
CA ASP A 21 -10.78 -1.82 -20.97
C ASP A 21 -11.56 -1.34 -19.73
N HIS A 22 -11.13 -1.75 -18.53
CA HIS A 22 -11.79 -1.43 -17.28
C HIS A 22 -11.14 -0.23 -16.57
N LYS A 23 -11.95 0.48 -15.78
CA LYS A 23 -11.50 1.53 -14.88
C LYS A 23 -11.92 1.17 -13.46
N PHE A 24 -10.97 1.24 -12.53
CA PHE A 24 -11.17 0.97 -11.12
C PHE A 24 -10.71 2.15 -10.29
N GLU A 25 -11.20 2.23 -9.05
CA GLU A 25 -10.76 3.22 -8.07
C GLU A 25 -10.09 2.51 -6.91
N LEU A 26 -8.83 2.87 -6.66
CA LEU A 26 -8.06 2.40 -5.52
C LEU A 26 -8.15 3.39 -4.36
N SER A 27 -8.01 2.89 -3.13
CA SER A 27 -7.94 3.76 -1.96
C SER A 27 -6.80 4.77 -2.07
N GLY A 28 -7.09 6.06 -1.94
CA GLY A 28 -6.06 7.11 -1.82
C GLY A 28 -5.37 7.14 -0.46
N ARG A 29 -5.87 6.38 0.52
CA ARG A 29 -5.32 6.27 1.87
C ARG A 29 -4.55 4.96 2.01
N ILE A 30 -3.41 5.02 2.69
CA ILE A 30 -2.65 3.84 3.08
C ILE A 30 -3.42 3.17 4.25
N PRO A 31 -3.91 1.93 4.08
CA PRO A 31 -4.54 1.21 5.17
C PRO A 31 -3.56 0.97 6.33
N PRO A 32 -4.02 1.01 7.59
CA PRO A 32 -3.17 0.74 8.74
C PRO A 32 -2.54 -0.66 8.68
N GLU A 33 -3.19 -1.64 8.06
CA GLU A 33 -2.70 -3.00 7.89
C GLU A 33 -1.39 -3.05 7.09
N ILE A 34 -1.25 -2.19 6.08
CA ILE A 34 0.00 -2.05 5.31
C ILE A 34 1.13 -1.46 6.17
N LEU A 35 0.79 -0.51 7.07
CA LEU A 35 1.77 0.08 7.99
C LEU A 35 2.17 -0.93 9.08
N SER A 36 1.21 -1.68 9.61
CA SER A 36 1.40 -2.71 10.63
C SER A 36 2.20 -3.90 10.10
N ALA A 37 2.03 -4.29 8.83
CA ALA A 37 2.82 -5.34 8.19
C ALA A 37 4.34 -5.04 8.24
N ARG A 38 4.72 -3.76 8.04
CA ARG A 38 6.12 -3.33 8.14
C ARG A 38 6.63 -3.27 9.58
N ALA A 39 5.77 -2.89 10.53
CA ALA A 39 6.16 -2.70 11.92
C ALA A 39 6.22 -4.01 12.72
N GLY A 40 5.40 -5.00 12.36
CA GLY A 40 5.25 -6.25 13.09
C GLY A 40 6.33 -7.30 12.81
N MET A 41 7.09 -7.16 11.73
CA MET A 41 8.09 -8.16 11.34
C MET A 41 9.44 -7.91 12.01
N SER A 42 9.98 -8.91 12.69
CA SER A 42 11.32 -8.85 13.28
C SER A 42 12.38 -9.34 12.30
N ARG A 43 13.50 -8.62 12.18
CA ARG A 43 14.69 -9.06 11.42
C ARG A 43 15.42 -10.25 12.04
N LYS A 44 15.03 -10.70 13.23
CA LYS A 44 15.83 -11.65 14.02
C LYS A 44 15.90 -13.02 13.32
N GLY A 45 17.10 -13.39 12.86
CA GLY A 45 17.37 -14.67 12.21
C GLY A 45 17.18 -14.67 10.69
N LEU A 46 16.79 -13.55 10.09
CA LEU A 46 16.64 -13.39 8.65
C LEU A 46 17.76 -12.54 8.07
N THR A 47 18.24 -12.90 6.88
CA THR A 47 19.07 -11.97 6.10
C THR A 47 18.26 -10.74 5.69
N VAL A 48 18.94 -9.64 5.36
CA VAL A 48 18.27 -8.43 4.86
C VAL A 48 17.41 -8.74 3.63
N SER A 49 17.89 -9.62 2.74
CA SER A 49 17.15 -10.03 1.55
C SER A 49 15.87 -10.78 1.91
N GLN A 50 15.94 -11.79 2.79
CA GLN A 50 14.78 -12.57 3.21
C GLN A 50 13.76 -11.71 3.96
N TYR A 51 14.24 -10.85 4.86
CA TYR A 51 13.39 -9.92 5.57
C TYR A 51 12.65 -8.96 4.60
N ASN A 52 13.34 -8.44 3.59
CA ASN A 52 12.71 -7.55 2.61
C ASN A 52 11.72 -8.30 1.70
N GLU A 53 12.00 -9.55 1.34
CA GLU A 53 11.11 -10.39 0.57
C GLU A 53 9.81 -10.70 1.33
N GLU A 54 9.92 -11.10 2.60
CA GLU A 54 8.76 -11.42 3.42
C GLU A 54 7.93 -10.17 3.77
N ILE A 55 8.56 -9.04 4.11
CA ILE A 55 7.83 -7.77 4.27
C ILE A 55 7.17 -7.37 2.96
N GLY A 56 7.86 -7.54 1.82
CA GLY A 56 7.32 -7.25 0.50
C GLY A 56 6.05 -8.06 0.24
N ALA A 57 6.09 -9.37 0.51
CA ALA A 57 4.94 -10.25 0.37
C ALA A 57 3.78 -9.83 1.28
N LEU A 58 4.04 -9.55 2.57
CA LEU A 58 3.00 -9.12 3.52
C LEU A 58 2.37 -7.78 3.13
N VAL A 59 3.17 -6.85 2.61
CA VAL A 59 2.68 -5.54 2.16
C VAL A 59 1.83 -5.68 0.89
N ILE A 60 2.23 -6.55 -0.05
CA ILE A 60 1.46 -6.83 -1.26
C ILE A 60 0.16 -7.56 -0.93
N ASP A 61 0.17 -8.51 0.01
CA ASP A 61 -1.04 -9.19 0.49
C ASP A 61 -2.03 -8.19 1.10
N ALA A 62 -1.56 -7.33 2.01
CA ALA A 62 -2.37 -6.28 2.60
C ALA A 62 -2.89 -5.27 1.54
N PHE A 63 -2.10 -4.97 0.51
CA PHE A 63 -2.54 -4.18 -0.63
C PHE A 63 -3.66 -4.87 -1.41
N TYR A 64 -3.49 -6.15 -1.74
CA TYR A 64 -4.47 -6.92 -2.48
C TYR A 64 -5.81 -7.00 -1.72
N VAL A 65 -5.78 -7.19 -0.41
CA VAL A 65 -6.98 -7.32 0.42
C VAL A 65 -7.67 -5.98 0.69
N HIS A 66 -6.90 -4.93 1.02
CA HIS A 66 -7.45 -3.68 1.58
C HIS A 66 -7.47 -2.49 0.60
N VAL A 67 -6.73 -2.56 -0.51
CA VAL A 67 -6.65 -1.46 -1.48
C VAL A 67 -7.32 -1.81 -2.81
N LEU A 68 -7.18 -3.06 -3.28
CA LEU A 68 -7.87 -3.49 -4.50
C LEU A 68 -9.37 -3.75 -4.21
N PRO A 69 -10.29 -3.08 -4.94
CA PRO A 69 -11.70 -3.40 -4.85
C PRO A 69 -11.94 -4.84 -5.36
N ALA A 70 -12.98 -5.50 -4.84
CA ALA A 70 -13.29 -6.90 -5.17
C ALA A 70 -13.40 -7.12 -6.69
N GLU A 71 -14.12 -6.22 -7.38
CA GLU A 71 -14.30 -6.28 -8.83
C GLU A 71 -12.99 -6.21 -9.63
N PHE A 72 -11.96 -5.54 -9.09
CA PHE A 72 -10.65 -5.51 -9.73
C PHE A 72 -9.87 -6.80 -9.45
N ARG A 73 -10.01 -7.37 -8.24
CA ARG A 73 -9.39 -8.65 -7.89
C ARG A 73 -9.88 -9.81 -8.75
N ASP A 74 -11.12 -9.76 -9.22
CA ASP A 74 -11.71 -10.78 -10.09
C ASP A 74 -11.14 -10.76 -11.52
N VAL A 75 -10.51 -9.66 -11.95
CA VAL A 75 -10.03 -9.50 -13.33
C VAL A 75 -8.52 -9.25 -13.45
N ILE A 76 -7.84 -8.88 -12.37
CA ILE A 76 -6.40 -8.62 -12.37
C ILE A 76 -5.61 -9.93 -12.40
N ASP A 77 -4.65 -10.03 -13.31
CA ASP A 77 -3.68 -11.11 -13.30
C ASP A 77 -2.75 -10.98 -12.08
N LEU A 78 -2.48 -12.10 -11.39
CA LEU A 78 -1.63 -12.09 -10.20
C LEU A 78 -0.21 -11.58 -10.49
N GLU A 79 0.28 -11.76 -11.71
CA GLU A 79 1.58 -11.25 -12.18
C GLU A 79 1.62 -9.72 -12.24
N ASP A 80 0.48 -9.07 -12.46
CA ASP A 80 0.36 -7.60 -12.57
C ASP A 80 0.16 -6.90 -11.22
N VAL A 81 -0.20 -7.63 -10.17
CA VAL A 81 -0.48 -7.07 -8.84
C VAL A 81 0.71 -6.26 -8.32
N ALA A 82 1.94 -6.74 -8.54
CA ALA A 82 3.15 -6.03 -8.14
C ALA A 82 3.32 -4.68 -8.86
N ALA A 83 3.03 -4.61 -10.16
CA ALA A 83 3.11 -3.39 -10.94
C ALA A 83 2.03 -2.37 -10.50
N VAL A 84 0.82 -2.86 -10.24
CA VAL A 84 -0.29 -2.05 -9.75
C VAL A 84 0.00 -1.52 -8.34
N PHE A 85 0.56 -2.33 -7.46
CA PHE A 85 1.06 -1.92 -6.15
C PHE A 85 2.14 -0.84 -6.26
N GLU A 86 3.11 -0.98 -7.18
CA GLU A 86 4.15 0.02 -7.38
C GLU A 86 3.58 1.37 -7.81
N ALA A 87 2.65 1.37 -8.78
CA ALA A 87 2.00 2.59 -9.26
C ALA A 87 1.18 3.27 -8.14
N TRP A 88 0.44 2.48 -7.36
CA TRP A 88 -0.33 2.97 -6.23
C TRP A 88 0.57 3.51 -5.11
N SER A 89 1.59 2.76 -4.70
CA SER A 89 2.51 3.10 -3.60
C SER A 89 3.27 4.40 -3.87
N LYS A 90 3.65 4.65 -5.13
CA LYS A 90 4.22 5.95 -5.59
C LYS A 90 3.21 7.08 -5.42
N LYS A 91 1.95 6.88 -5.82
CA LYS A 91 0.89 7.92 -5.71
C LYS A 91 0.53 8.25 -4.27
N VAL A 92 0.57 7.27 -3.36
CA VAL A 92 0.29 7.50 -1.93
C VAL A 92 1.53 7.85 -1.11
N GLY A 93 2.73 7.81 -1.70
CA GLY A 93 3.99 8.14 -1.02
C GLY A 93 4.50 7.05 -0.08
N LEU A 94 4.05 5.79 -0.24
CA LEU A 94 4.53 4.65 0.55
C LEU A 94 5.95 4.22 0.13
N GLY A 95 6.34 4.51 -1.12
CA GLY A 95 7.66 4.20 -1.67
C GLY A 95 8.74 5.25 -1.40
N GLU A 96 8.38 6.49 -1.07
CA GLU A 96 9.33 7.60 -0.93
C GLU A 96 9.96 7.70 0.47
N SER A 97 9.47 6.96 1.46
CA SER A 97 10.04 6.97 2.81
C SER A 97 11.40 6.26 2.96
N ASN A 98 12.00 5.75 1.86
CA ASN A 98 13.36 5.20 1.82
C ASN A 98 14.27 5.90 0.78
N ALA A 99 13.87 7.06 0.25
CA ALA A 99 14.72 7.85 -0.67
C ALA A 99 15.16 9.21 -0.07
N SER A 100 15.05 9.38 1.24
CA SER A 100 15.86 10.37 1.97
C SER A 100 17.04 9.65 2.58
N GLU A 101 18.24 10.18 2.31
CA GLU A 101 19.57 9.73 2.74
C GLU A 101 20.05 8.50 1.90
N ASN A 102 20.94 8.63 0.92
CA ASN A 102 22.17 9.43 0.86
C ASN A 102 22.68 9.52 -0.60
#